data_AF-A0A0R2FH93-F1
#
_entry.id   AF-A0A0R2FH93-F1
#
_cell.length_a   1.000
_cell.length_b   1.000
_cell.length_c   1.000
_cell.angle_alpha   90.00
_cell.angle_beta   90.00
_cell.angle_gamma   90.00
#
_symmetry.space_group_name_H-M   'P 1'
#
loop_
_entity.id
_entity.type
_entity.pdbx_description
1 polymer ?
#
loop_
_entity_poly.entity_id
_entity_poly.type
_entity_poly.pdbx_seq_one_letter_code
_entity_poly.pdbx_strand_id
1 'polypeptide(L)'
;MTIDEMTKGYENEVTYQKHMLRNLGYWFQLCTIISGVGIVLIYFFHHKILWLNVIGIILLVIGALGMLLFGYSGWKGQQNVQAVVDDYEKKIAYFKKESKAKLTSSTKK
;
A
#
# COMPACT_ATOMS: atom_id res chain seq x y z
N MET A 1 12.09 -17.14 -20.82
CA MET A 1 11.48 -17.10 -19.48
C MET A 1 10.52 -18.26 -19.39
N THR A 2 10.72 -19.14 -18.41
CA THR A 2 9.77 -20.22 -18.13
C THR A 2 8.55 -19.65 -17.38
N ILE A 3 7.38 -20.31 -17.46
CA ILE A 3 6.18 -19.89 -16.72
C ILE A 3 6.43 -19.87 -15.20
N ASP A 4 7.32 -20.74 -14.72
CA ASP A 4 7.77 -20.81 -13.32
C ASP A 4 8.58 -19.56 -12.92
N GLU A 5 9.56 -19.15 -13.74
CA GLU A 5 10.33 -17.91 -13.51
C GLU A 5 9.44 -16.67 -13.51
N MET A 6 8.48 -16.59 -14.44
CA MET A 6 7.52 -15.49 -14.47
C MET A 6 6.68 -15.46 -13.21
N THR A 7 6.10 -16.59 -12.81
CA THR A 7 5.24 -16.69 -11.62
C THR A 7 5.99 -16.28 -10.36
N LYS A 8 7.20 -16.81 -10.15
CA LYS A 8 8.07 -16.40 -9.04
C LYS A 8 8.39 -14.91 -9.06
N GLY A 9 8.59 -14.31 -10.25
CA GLY A 9 8.79 -12.88 -10.40
C GLY A 9 7.61 -12.06 -9.88
N TYR A 10 6.38 -12.43 -10.26
CA TYR A 10 5.16 -11.75 -9.78
C TYR A 10 4.91 -11.96 -8.29
N GLU A 11 5.13 -13.17 -7.77
CA GLU A 11 5.00 -13.46 -6.35
C GLU A 11 5.96 -12.61 -5.50
N ASN A 12 7.21 -12.46 -5.97
CA ASN A 12 8.20 -11.61 -5.32
C ASN A 12 7.76 -10.13 -5.33
N GLU A 13 7.28 -9.61 -6.46
CA GLU A 13 6.81 -8.23 -6.57
C GLU A 13 5.59 -7.96 -5.68
N VAL A 14 4.61 -8.87 -5.66
CA VAL A 14 3.45 -8.77 -4.78
C VAL A 14 3.87 -8.81 -3.31
N THR A 15 4.80 -9.67 -2.95
CA THR A 15 5.33 -9.76 -1.58
C THR A 15 6.05 -8.49 -1.18
N TYR A 16 6.87 -7.92 -2.08
CA TYR A 16 7.53 -6.65 -1.88
C TYR A 16 6.54 -5.51 -1.65
N GLN A 17 5.53 -5.37 -2.51
CA GLN A 17 4.53 -4.32 -2.39
C GLN A 17 3.66 -4.47 -1.14
N LYS A 18 3.31 -5.71 -0.75
CA LYS A 18 2.65 -5.97 0.54
C LYS A 18 3.51 -5.56 1.73
N HIS A 19 4.82 -5.85 1.66
CA HIS A 19 5.75 -5.43 2.70
C HIS A 19 5.84 -3.90 2.81
N MET A 20 5.94 -3.20 1.66
CA MET A 20 5.89 -1.74 1.59
C MET A 20 4.60 -1.18 2.19
N LEU A 21 3.44 -1.74 1.84
CA LEU A 21 2.14 -1.33 2.38
C LEU A 21 2.06 -1.51 3.91
N ARG A 22 2.64 -2.59 4.45
CA ARG A 22 2.72 -2.78 5.90
C ARG A 22 3.54 -1.68 6.57
N ASN A 23 4.69 -1.32 5.99
CA ASN A 23 5.50 -0.21 6.49
C ASN A 23 4.72 1.10 6.50
N LEU A 24 3.97 1.36 5.43
CA LEU A 24 3.11 2.54 5.32
C LEU A 24 2.01 2.58 6.39
N GLY A 25 1.45 1.42 6.73
CA GLY A 25 0.52 1.27 7.85
C GLY A 25 1.14 1.67 9.20
N TYR A 26 2.42 1.31 9.45
CA TYR A 26 3.12 1.75 10.65
C TYR A 26 3.33 3.27 10.69
N TRP A 27 3.65 3.90 9.56
CA TRP A 27 3.74 5.36 9.48
C TRP A 27 2.41 6.04 9.76
N PHE A 28 1.30 5.50 9.24
CA PHE A 28 -0.04 5.99 9.53
C PHE A 28 -0.36 5.90 11.04
N GLN A 29 -0.04 4.76 11.68
CA GLN A 29 -0.22 4.58 13.12
C GLN A 29 0.63 5.57 13.94
N LEU A 30 1.87 5.79 13.54
CA LEU A 30 2.75 6.77 14.18
C LEU A 30 2.15 8.19 14.12
N CYS A 31 1.66 8.61 12.94
CA CYS A 31 0.97 9.88 12.78
C CYS A 31 -0.30 9.98 13.62
N THR A 32 -1.03 8.88 13.77
CA THR A 32 -2.22 8.80 14.64
C THR A 32 -1.85 9.02 16.11
N ILE A 33 -0.78 8.38 16.59
CA ILE A 33 -0.30 8.54 17.97
C ILE A 33 0.16 9.98 18.21
N ILE A 34 0.94 10.54 17.28
CA ILE A 34 1.40 11.95 17.36
C ILE A 34 0.21 12.90 17.44
N SER A 35 -0.79 12.70 16.57
CA SER A 35 -2.03 13.48 16.59
C SER A 35 -2.77 13.35 17.93
N GLY A 36 -2.92 12.12 18.44
CA GLY A 36 -3.55 11.83 19.72
C GLY A 36 -2.84 12.52 20.91
N VAL A 37 -1.51 12.50 20.94
CA VAL A 37 -0.72 13.26 21.93
C VAL A 37 -1.03 14.75 21.82
N GLY A 38 -1.10 15.29 20.61
CA GLY A 38 -1.49 16.68 20.36
C GLY A 38 -2.86 17.01 20.96
N ILE A 39 -3.86 16.16 20.74
CA ILE A 39 -5.23 16.32 21.29
C ILE A 39 -5.19 16.34 22.82
N VAL A 40 -4.47 15.40 23.45
CA VAL A 40 -4.34 15.34 24.91
C VAL A 40 -3.70 16.63 25.46
N LEU A 41 -2.64 17.12 24.82
CA LEU A 41 -1.99 18.37 25.24
C LEU A 41 -2.94 19.57 25.15
N ILE A 42 -3.69 19.70 24.05
CA ILE A 42 -4.68 20.77 23.89
C ILE A 42 -5.75 20.64 25.00
N TYR A 43 -6.34 19.47 25.17
CA TYR A 43 -7.44 19.25 26.11
C TYR A 43 -7.08 19.62 27.56
N PHE A 44 -5.91 19.22 28.05
CA PHE A 44 -5.54 19.49 29.45
C PHE A 44 -4.92 20.87 29.67
N PHE A 45 -4.25 21.46 28.66
CA PHE A 45 -3.41 22.64 28.87
C PHE A 45 -3.87 23.91 28.15
N HIS A 46 -4.97 23.89 27.37
CA HIS A 46 -5.40 25.05 26.57
C HIS A 46 -5.59 26.36 27.36
N HIS A 47 -6.05 26.29 28.63
CA HIS A 47 -6.18 27.47 29.50
C HIS A 47 -5.07 27.61 30.54
N LYS A 48 -4.18 26.62 30.70
CA LYS A 48 -3.17 26.62 31.76
C LYS A 48 -1.80 27.07 31.28
N ILE A 49 -1.35 26.53 30.15
CA ILE A 49 0.02 26.69 29.69
C ILE A 49 0.00 26.91 28.17
N LEU A 50 0.12 28.18 27.76
CA LEU A 50 -0.02 28.58 26.34
C LEU A 50 0.97 27.85 25.42
N TRP A 51 2.23 27.66 25.83
CA TRP A 51 3.24 27.02 24.97
C TRP A 51 2.92 25.53 24.71
N LEU A 52 2.41 24.81 25.71
CA LEU A 52 1.98 23.41 25.54
C LEU A 52 0.77 23.30 24.62
N ASN A 53 -0.15 24.26 24.68
CA ASN A 53 -1.28 24.32 23.75
C ASN A 53 -0.80 24.50 22.30
N VAL A 54 0.15 25.41 22.06
CA VAL A 54 0.74 25.61 20.72
C VAL A 54 1.43 24.35 20.22
N ILE A 55 2.22 23.67 21.06
CA ILE A 55 2.82 22.38 20.69
C ILE A 55 1.76 21.34 20.37
N GLY A 56 0.70 21.25 21.18
CA GLY A 56 -0.40 20.33 20.93
C GLY A 56 -1.06 20.55 19.57
N ILE A 57 -1.30 21.81 19.19
CA ILE A 57 -1.83 22.17 17.87
C ILE A 57 -0.87 21.75 16.75
N ILE A 58 0.43 22.02 16.90
CA ILE A 58 1.43 21.63 15.91
C ILE A 58 1.45 20.11 15.73
N LEU A 59 1.48 19.34 16.82
CA LEU A 59 1.46 17.87 16.77
C LEU A 59 0.19 17.34 16.13
N LEU A 60 -0.97 17.90 16.46
CA LEU A 60 -2.25 17.55 15.85
C LEU A 60 -2.23 17.79 14.34
N VAL A 61 -1.77 18.97 13.89
CA VAL A 61 -1.71 19.31 12.46
C VAL A 61 -0.74 18.40 11.71
N ILE A 62 0.47 18.19 12.23
CA ILE A 62 1.47 17.31 11.61
C ILE A 62 0.95 15.86 11.54
N GLY A 63 0.37 15.36 12.63
CA GLY A 63 -0.21 14.01 12.66
C GLY A 63 -1.36 13.86 11.68
N ALA A 64 -2.27 14.84 11.60
CA ALA A 64 -3.38 14.83 10.66
C ALA A 64 -2.92 14.86 9.19
N LEU A 65 -1.96 15.74 8.85
CA LEU A 65 -1.39 15.79 7.51
C LEU A 65 -0.67 14.49 7.15
N GLY A 66 0.10 13.93 8.08
CA GLY A 66 0.75 12.64 7.91
C GLY A 66 -0.25 11.51 7.64
N MET A 67 -1.34 11.44 8.42
CA MET A 67 -2.41 10.47 8.19
C MET A 67 -3.05 10.60 6.80
N LEU A 68 -3.29 11.82 6.31
CA LEU A 68 -3.84 12.03 4.96
C LEU A 68 -2.86 11.56 3.87
N LEU A 69 -1.58 11.90 3.99
CA LEU A 69 -0.54 11.50 3.04
C LEU A 69 -0.35 9.97 3.02
N PHE A 70 -0.20 9.35 4.19
CA PHE A 70 0.00 7.91 4.31
C PHE A 70 -1.26 7.10 3.98
N GLY A 71 -2.45 7.64 4.30
CA GLY A 71 -3.73 7.04 3.92
C GLY A 71 -3.92 7.02 2.40
N TYR A 72 -3.68 8.15 1.73
CA TYR A 72 -3.79 8.25 0.27
C TYR A 72 -2.77 7.35 -0.45
N SER A 73 -1.51 7.40 -0.03
CA SER A 73 -0.48 6.54 -0.61
C SER A 73 -0.73 5.06 -0.35
N GLY A 74 -1.33 4.70 0.80
CA GLY A 74 -1.74 3.32 1.10
C GLY A 74 -2.87 2.84 0.19
N TRP A 75 -3.89 3.66 0.00
CA TRP A 75 -4.96 3.38 -0.94
C TRP A 75 -4.42 3.19 -2.38
N LYS A 76 -3.51 4.05 -2.81
CA LYS A 76 -2.90 3.92 -4.13
C LYS A 76 -1.99 2.69 -4.24
N GLY A 77 -1.23 2.36 -3.19
CA GLY A 77 -0.39 1.18 -3.16
C GLY A 77 -1.19 -0.12 -3.25
N GLN A 78 -2.39 -0.20 -2.66
CA GLN A 78 -3.28 -1.36 -2.81
C GLN A 78 -3.73 -1.55 -4.27
N GLN A 79 -4.02 -0.46 -4.99
CA GLN A 79 -4.33 -0.53 -6.43
C GLN A 79 -3.14 -1.01 -7.25
N ASN A 80 -1.91 -0.63 -6.89
CA ASN A 80 -0.72 -1.08 -7.58
C ASN A 80 -0.53 -2.60 -7.42
N VAL A 81 -0.76 -3.14 -6.22
CA VAL A 81 -0.73 -4.59 -5.98
C VAL A 81 -1.76 -5.31 -6.85
N GLN A 82 -2.99 -4.78 -6.90
CA GLN A 82 -4.05 -5.35 -7.74
C GLN A 82 -3.68 -5.32 -9.22
N ALA A 83 -3.12 -4.21 -9.71
CA ALA A 83 -2.69 -4.09 -11.10
C ALA A 83 -1.60 -5.12 -11.48
N VAL A 84 -0.67 -5.41 -10.56
CA VAL A 84 0.36 -6.44 -10.75
C VAL A 84 -0.27 -7.83 -10.81
N VAL A 85 -1.23 -8.13 -9.94
CA VAL A 85 -1.97 -9.41 -9.96
C VAL A 85 -2.79 -9.56 -11.24
N ASP A 86 -3.50 -8.51 -11.66
CA ASP A 86 -4.31 -8.51 -12.88
C ASP A 86 -3.45 -8.72 -14.14
N ASP A 87 -2.27 -8.12 -14.19
CA ASP A 87 -1.32 -8.31 -15.29
C ASP A 87 -0.78 -9.75 -15.34
N TYR A 88 -0.50 -10.35 -14.18
CA TYR A 88 -0.15 -11.77 -14.07
C TYR A 88 -1.25 -12.68 -14.64
N GLU A 89 -2.50 -12.47 -14.20
CA GLU A 89 -3.64 -13.28 -14.65
C GLU A 89 -3.84 -13.20 -16.16
N LYS A 90 -3.72 -11.98 -16.73
CA LYS A 90 -3.80 -11.76 -18.19
C LYS A 90 -2.71 -12.52 -18.95
N LYS A 91 -1.46 -12.47 -18.46
CA LYS A 91 -0.33 -13.17 -19.10
C LYS A 91 -0.50 -14.68 -19.06
N ILE A 92 -0.90 -15.24 -17.92
CA ILE A 92 -1.17 -16.68 -17.81
C ILE A 92 -2.31 -17.12 -18.72
N ALA A 93 -3.40 -16.35 -18.79
CA ALA A 93 -4.52 -16.64 -19.68
C ALA A 93 -4.10 -16.62 -21.16
N TYR A 94 -3.27 -15.65 -21.55
CA TYR A 94 -2.70 -15.57 -22.90
C TYR A 94 -1.85 -16.80 -23.23
N PHE A 95 -0.90 -17.18 -22.37
CA PHE A 95 -0.06 -18.36 -22.60
C PHE A 95 -0.86 -19.66 -22.68
N LYS A 96 -1.91 -19.80 -21.86
CA LYS A 96 -2.81 -20.96 -21.89
C LYS A 96 -3.65 -21.01 -23.17
N LYS A 97 -4.04 -19.85 -23.71
CA LYS A 97 -4.76 -19.76 -24.99
C LYS A 97 -3.85 -20.10 -26.16
N GLU A 98 -2.62 -19.58 -26.16
CA GLU A 98 -1.64 -19.82 -27.22
C GLU A 98 -1.21 -21.29 -27.29
N SER A 99 -0.97 -21.93 -26.13
CA SER A 99 -0.61 -23.35 -26.07
C SER A 99 -1.73 -24.25 -26.60
N LYS A 100 -2.99 -23.98 -26.23
CA LYS A 100 -4.16 -24.68 -26.77
C LYS A 100 -4.27 -24.52 -28.30
N ALA A 101 -4.07 -23.31 -28.82
CA ALA A 101 -4.13 -23.06 -30.25
C ALA A 101 -3.07 -23.88 -31.04
N LYS A 102 -1.84 -23.93 -30.53
CA LYS A 102 -0.75 -24.74 -31.11
C LYS A 102 -1.04 -26.24 -31.08
N LEU A 103 -1.63 -26.76 -30.00
CA LEU A 103 -2.05 -28.16 -29.91
C LEU A 103 -3.12 -28.49 -30.97
N THR A 104 -4.13 -27.64 -31.12
CA THR A 104 -5.21 -27.87 -32.10
C THR A 104 -4.78 -27.77 -33.57
N SER A 105 -3.75 -26.98 -33.89
CA SER A 105 -3.21 -26.91 -35.25
C SER A 105 -2.28 -28.07 -35.57
N SER A 106 -1.60 -28.65 -34.57
CA SER A 106 -0.76 -29.84 -34.73
C SER A 106 -1.57 -31.11 -34.96
N THR A 107 -2.76 -31.25 -34.36
CA THR A 107 -3.64 -32.42 -34.53
C THR A 107 -4.42 -32.40 -35.86
N LYS A 108 -4.45 -31.26 -36.56
CA LYS A 108 -5.13 -31.12 -37.87
C LYS A 108 -4.21 -31.34 -39.07
N LYS A 109 -2.92 -31.61 -38.85
CA LYS A 109 -1.94 -32.00 -39.87
C LYS A 109 -1.71 -33.51 -39.81
#